data_AF-A0A7Z0QBT5-F1
#
_entry.id   AF-A0A7Z0QBT5-F1
#
_cell.length_a   1.000
_cell.length_b   1.000
_cell.length_c   1.000
_cell.angle_alpha   90.00
_cell.angle_beta   90.00
_cell.angle_gamma   90.00
#
_symmetry.space_group_name_H-M   'P 1'
#
loop_
_entity.id
_entity.type
_entity.pdbx_description
1 polymer ?
#
loop_
_entity_poly.entity_id
_entity_poly.type
_entity_poly.pdbx_seq_one_letter_code
_entity_poly.pdbx_strand_id
1 'polypeptide(L)'
;MWSQLGGDAVGNRYVLCPGPGHSRRDRSLKVKFGADGSFSVTSFAGDDWQNCKDHVRERLGLPNDWRHEPANDDTPVIRLRERDDDEPARIRSALQRWEHAIPIAGTLAETYLASRGLSYSGDAIRFRENDRTMVALMTDVVTNEPCGVHCTYLDRDGQKIERKMRGRALGAVVRLSADEDVHHGLGIGEGIETCLATGFAPIWACLSAGTVAAFPVLGGIECLTIFADRDHAGMSAANACGRRWYEADKEVEIVAPSEIGADFADEMEVA
;
A
#
# COMPACT_ATOMS: atom_id res chain seq x y z
N MET A 1 -31.75 -18.29 -7.58
CA MET A 1 -30.44 -18.96 -7.85
C MET A 1 -29.75 -19.38 -6.54
N TRP A 2 -29.66 -18.50 -5.53
CA TRP A 2 -28.99 -18.79 -4.24
C TRP A 2 -29.73 -19.74 -3.27
N SER A 3 -31.05 -19.93 -3.42
CA SER A 3 -31.85 -20.81 -2.55
C SER A 3 -31.41 -22.29 -2.58
N GLN A 4 -30.75 -22.71 -3.65
CA GLN A 4 -30.25 -24.09 -3.81
C GLN A 4 -29.02 -24.39 -2.96
N LEU A 5 -28.31 -23.36 -2.47
CA LEU A 5 -27.14 -23.52 -1.61
C LEU A 5 -27.51 -23.89 -0.16
N GLY A 6 -28.78 -23.72 0.24
CA GLY A 6 -29.23 -24.02 1.60
C GLY A 6 -28.60 -23.12 2.67
N GLY A 7 -28.29 -21.88 2.31
CA GLY A 7 -27.60 -20.89 3.14
C GLY A 7 -28.35 -19.57 3.24
N ASP A 8 -27.81 -18.65 4.05
CA ASP A 8 -28.41 -17.35 4.32
C ASP A 8 -27.76 -16.27 3.42
N ALA A 9 -28.58 -15.52 2.70
CA ALA A 9 -28.12 -14.38 1.92
C ALA A 9 -27.82 -13.19 2.85
N VAL A 10 -26.62 -12.62 2.75
CA VAL A 10 -26.21 -11.44 3.53
C VAL A 10 -26.27 -10.21 2.64
N GLY A 11 -27.46 -9.62 2.55
CA GLY A 11 -27.78 -8.54 1.60
C GLY A 11 -27.58 -9.00 0.15
N ASN A 12 -27.25 -8.06 -0.75
CA ASN A 12 -26.94 -8.38 -2.15
C ASN A 12 -25.45 -8.70 -2.39
N ARG A 13 -24.72 -9.10 -1.33
CA ARG A 13 -23.25 -9.19 -1.36
C ARG A 13 -22.70 -10.60 -1.45
N TYR A 14 -23.29 -11.57 -0.74
CA TYR A 14 -22.87 -12.97 -0.72
C TYR A 14 -23.88 -13.86 0.01
N VAL A 15 -23.70 -15.17 -0.09
CA VAL A 15 -24.44 -16.22 0.64
C VAL A 15 -23.47 -16.93 1.59
N LEU A 16 -23.89 -17.20 2.82
CA LEU A 16 -23.21 -18.13 3.72
C LEU A 16 -23.96 -19.45 3.72
N CYS A 17 -23.31 -20.52 3.30
CA CYS A 17 -23.90 -21.85 3.21
C CYS A 17 -23.01 -22.90 3.89
N PRO A 18 -23.52 -24.14 4.04
CA PRO A 18 -22.70 -25.25 4.50
C PRO A 18 -21.53 -25.53 3.57
N GLY A 19 -20.36 -25.80 4.14
CA GLY A 19 -19.21 -26.36 3.42
C GLY A 19 -19.42 -27.83 3.00
N PRO A 20 -18.56 -28.36 2.12
CA PRO A 20 -18.60 -29.77 1.71
C PRO A 20 -18.41 -30.70 2.92
N GLY A 21 -19.36 -31.61 3.18
CA GLY A 21 -19.30 -32.54 4.32
C GLY A 21 -19.73 -31.94 5.67
N HIS A 22 -20.10 -30.65 5.70
CA HIS A 22 -20.58 -29.99 6.92
C HIS A 22 -22.09 -30.15 7.14
N SER A 23 -22.53 -29.91 8.37
CA SER A 23 -23.95 -30.00 8.73
C SER A 23 -24.81 -28.94 8.01
N ARG A 24 -26.12 -29.18 7.86
CA ARG A 24 -27.04 -28.22 7.21
C ARG A 24 -27.13 -26.84 7.90
N ARG A 25 -26.73 -26.75 9.17
CA ARG A 25 -26.70 -25.49 9.94
C ARG A 25 -25.39 -24.72 9.76
N ASP A 26 -24.40 -25.31 9.09
CA ASP A 26 -23.10 -24.69 8.88
C ASP A 26 -23.18 -23.44 7.98
N ARG A 27 -22.31 -22.46 8.27
CA ARG A 27 -22.18 -21.18 7.56
C ARG A 27 -20.71 -20.83 7.28
N SER A 28 -19.86 -21.86 7.24
CA SER A 28 -18.43 -21.72 7.05
C SER A 28 -18.05 -21.40 5.61
N LEU A 29 -18.92 -21.66 4.63
CA LEU A 29 -18.67 -21.41 3.23
C LEU A 29 -19.36 -20.15 2.75
N LYS A 30 -18.57 -19.15 2.37
CA LYS A 30 -19.05 -17.92 1.74
C LYS A 30 -19.01 -18.04 0.22
N VAL A 31 -20.13 -17.75 -0.42
CA VAL A 31 -20.27 -17.71 -1.87
C VAL A 31 -20.64 -16.30 -2.31
N LYS A 32 -19.78 -15.64 -3.09
CA LYS A 32 -20.06 -14.32 -3.68
C LYS A 32 -20.28 -14.46 -5.18
N PHE A 33 -21.43 -14.00 -5.64
CA PHE A 33 -21.80 -13.99 -7.06
C PHE A 33 -21.38 -12.67 -7.72
N GLY A 34 -20.90 -12.75 -8.96
CA GLY A 34 -20.70 -11.65 -9.88
C GLY A 34 -21.96 -11.34 -10.68
N ALA A 35 -22.03 -10.15 -11.27
CA ALA A 35 -23.16 -9.73 -12.10
C ALA A 35 -23.28 -10.55 -13.41
N ASP A 36 -22.19 -11.18 -13.84
CA ASP A 36 -22.05 -12.04 -15.00
C ASP A 36 -22.44 -13.51 -14.73
N GLY A 37 -22.91 -13.82 -13.51
CA GLY A 37 -23.23 -15.19 -13.10
C GLY A 37 -22.02 -16.00 -12.64
N SER A 38 -20.81 -15.42 -12.63
CA SER A 38 -19.64 -16.03 -12.00
C SER A 38 -19.79 -16.06 -10.48
N PHE A 39 -19.00 -16.89 -9.80
CA PHE A 39 -18.94 -16.86 -8.34
C PHE A 39 -17.56 -17.22 -7.79
N SER A 40 -17.32 -16.77 -6.56
CA SER A 40 -16.13 -17.09 -5.78
C SER A 40 -16.54 -17.73 -4.46
N VAL A 41 -15.68 -18.63 -3.95
CA VAL A 41 -15.89 -19.34 -2.68
C VAL A 41 -14.79 -18.99 -1.69
N THR A 42 -15.11 -18.92 -0.42
CA THR A 42 -14.15 -18.77 0.68
C THR A 42 -14.62 -19.63 1.84
N SER A 43 -13.81 -20.63 2.23
CA SER A 43 -14.07 -21.43 3.43
C SER A 43 -13.40 -20.78 4.64
N PHE A 44 -14.15 -20.66 5.73
CA PHE A 44 -13.67 -20.27 7.05
C PHE A 44 -13.37 -21.49 7.95
N ALA A 45 -13.66 -22.71 7.46
CA ALA A 45 -13.37 -23.97 8.14
C ALA A 45 -12.09 -24.66 7.62
N GLY A 46 -11.39 -24.05 6.67
CA GLY A 46 -10.13 -24.57 6.11
C GLY A 46 -10.33 -25.65 5.04
N ASP A 47 -11.52 -25.76 4.47
CA ASP A 47 -11.80 -26.73 3.41
C ASP A 47 -11.02 -26.39 2.13
N ASP A 48 -10.67 -27.44 1.37
CA ASP A 48 -10.06 -27.27 0.06
C ASP A 48 -10.97 -26.46 -0.89
N TRP A 49 -10.38 -25.48 -1.56
CA TRP A 49 -11.12 -24.51 -2.36
C TRP A 49 -11.73 -25.14 -3.63
N GLN A 50 -11.14 -26.21 -4.18
CA GLN A 50 -11.69 -26.93 -5.33
C GLN A 50 -12.93 -27.71 -4.91
N ASN A 51 -12.84 -28.44 -3.79
CA ASN A 51 -13.97 -29.16 -3.21
C ASN A 51 -15.13 -28.21 -2.87
N CYS A 52 -14.83 -27.02 -2.34
CA CYS A 52 -15.84 -25.98 -2.11
C CYS A 52 -16.51 -25.51 -3.40
N LYS A 53 -15.75 -25.35 -4.47
CA LYS A 53 -16.26 -24.86 -5.76
C LYS A 53 -17.10 -25.91 -6.47
N ASP A 54 -16.68 -27.16 -6.44
CA ASP A 54 -17.43 -28.31 -6.96
C ASP A 54 -18.74 -28.49 -6.18
N HIS A 55 -18.69 -28.37 -4.85
CA HIS A 55 -19.88 -28.43 -3.99
C HIS A 55 -20.92 -27.36 -4.38
N VAL A 56 -20.49 -26.12 -4.64
CA VAL A 56 -21.38 -25.03 -5.05
C VAL A 56 -21.92 -25.26 -6.46
N ARG A 57 -21.11 -25.77 -7.40
CA ARG A 57 -21.59 -26.07 -8.77
C ARG A 57 -22.63 -27.18 -8.79
N GLU A 58 -22.38 -28.27 -8.07
CA GLU A 58 -23.31 -29.38 -7.93
C GLU A 58 -24.66 -28.89 -7.41
N ARG A 59 -24.65 -28.05 -6.36
CA ARG A 59 -25.86 -27.45 -5.78
C ARG A 59 -26.60 -26.52 -6.76
N LEU A 60 -25.86 -25.82 -7.63
CA LEU A 60 -26.41 -24.90 -8.62
C LEU A 60 -26.74 -25.57 -9.97
N GLY A 61 -26.48 -26.87 -10.13
CA GLY A 61 -26.67 -27.60 -11.39
C GLY A 61 -25.73 -27.14 -12.52
N LEU A 62 -24.55 -26.58 -12.18
CA LEU A 62 -23.58 -26.09 -13.16
C LEU A 62 -22.62 -27.22 -13.59
N PRO A 63 -22.22 -27.27 -14.87
CA PRO A 63 -21.27 -28.27 -15.35
C PRO A 63 -19.89 -28.11 -14.70
N ASN A 64 -19.21 -29.24 -14.46
CA ASN A 64 -17.84 -29.30 -13.96
C ASN A 64 -16.83 -29.32 -15.11
N ASP A 65 -16.89 -28.31 -15.97
CA ASP A 65 -16.10 -28.14 -17.19
C ASP A 65 -14.73 -27.46 -16.97
N TRP A 66 -14.30 -27.33 -15.71
CA TRP A 66 -13.05 -26.64 -15.35
C TRP A 66 -11.83 -27.58 -15.26
N ARG A 67 -11.98 -28.88 -15.57
CA ARG A 67 -10.88 -29.86 -15.56
C ARG A 67 -10.05 -29.74 -16.85
N HIS A 68 -8.78 -29.37 -16.69
CA HIS A 68 -7.77 -29.39 -17.76
C HIS A 68 -7.58 -30.81 -18.30
N GLU A 69 -7.70 -31.01 -19.62
CA GLU A 69 -7.09 -32.16 -20.31
C GLU A 69 -5.56 -31.99 -20.34
N PRO A 70 -4.77 -33.07 -20.14
CA PRO A 70 -3.32 -33.01 -20.22
C PRO A 70 -2.90 -33.05 -21.70
N ALA A 71 -2.83 -31.90 -22.35
CA ALA A 71 -2.12 -31.76 -23.61
C ALA A 71 -0.63 -31.64 -23.30
N ASN A 72 0.12 -32.62 -23.81
CA ASN A 72 1.56 -32.70 -23.80
C ASN A 72 2.13 -31.51 -24.61
N ASP A 73 2.48 -30.42 -23.94
CA ASP A 73 3.20 -29.29 -24.52
C ASP A 73 4.14 -28.72 -23.46
N ASP A 74 5.44 -28.80 -23.71
CA ASP A 74 6.55 -28.40 -22.82
C ASP A 74 6.64 -26.86 -22.64
N THR A 75 5.49 -26.19 -22.55
CA THR A 75 5.42 -24.74 -22.34
C THR A 75 4.69 -24.48 -21.02
N PRO A 76 5.34 -23.91 -19.98
CA PRO A 76 4.66 -23.61 -18.73
C PRO A 76 3.69 -22.45 -18.95
N VAL A 77 2.44 -22.76 -19.32
CA VAL A 77 1.36 -21.76 -19.39
C VAL A 77 0.83 -21.54 -17.98
N ILE A 78 1.55 -20.71 -17.21
CA ILE A 78 1.00 -20.08 -16.01
C ILE A 78 -0.14 -19.17 -16.49
N ARG A 79 -1.38 -19.67 -16.55
CA ARG A 79 -2.55 -18.80 -16.64
C ARG A 79 -2.78 -18.17 -15.26
N LEU A 80 -1.96 -17.15 -14.97
CA LEU A 80 -2.28 -16.11 -14.01
C LEU A 80 -3.70 -15.64 -14.36
N ARG A 81 -4.65 -15.85 -13.44
CA ARG A 81 -5.87 -15.06 -13.44
C ARG A 81 -5.44 -13.62 -13.26
N GLU A 82 -5.39 -12.87 -14.36
CA GLU A 82 -5.39 -11.41 -14.33
C GLU A 82 -6.64 -11.02 -13.53
N ARG A 83 -6.44 -10.67 -12.24
CA ARG A 83 -7.34 -9.70 -11.64
C ARG A 83 -7.19 -8.49 -12.55
N ASP A 84 -8.25 -8.05 -13.19
CA ASP A 84 -8.29 -6.67 -13.68
C ASP A 84 -7.99 -5.79 -12.46
N ASP A 85 -6.74 -5.35 -12.39
CA ASP A 85 -6.23 -4.44 -11.39
C ASP A 85 -6.80 -3.08 -11.79
N ASP A 86 -8.08 -2.81 -11.44
CA ASP A 86 -8.73 -1.52 -11.69
C ASP A 86 -8.06 -0.46 -10.80
N GLU A 87 -6.87 -0.08 -11.23
CA GLU A 87 -6.05 0.98 -10.67
C GLU A 87 -6.85 2.28 -10.55
N PRO A 88 -7.59 2.73 -11.58
CA PRO A 88 -8.45 3.90 -11.44
C PRO A 88 -9.42 3.80 -10.25
N ALA A 89 -10.07 2.66 -10.01
CA ALA A 89 -10.94 2.49 -8.85
C ALA A 89 -10.18 2.52 -7.52
N ARG A 90 -8.99 1.90 -7.44
CA ARG A 90 -8.15 1.94 -6.24
C ARG A 90 -7.68 3.35 -5.92
N ILE A 91 -7.25 4.10 -6.94
CA ILE A 91 -6.85 5.52 -6.82
C ILE A 91 -8.05 6.33 -6.33
N ARG A 92 -9.21 6.25 -6.99
CA ARG A 92 -10.43 6.97 -6.56
C ARG A 92 -10.79 6.69 -5.10
N SER A 93 -10.77 5.42 -4.68
CA SER A 93 -11.08 5.04 -3.29
C SER A 93 -10.04 5.57 -2.29
N ALA A 94 -8.76 5.64 -2.69
CA ALA A 94 -7.70 6.21 -1.87
C ALA A 94 -7.87 7.73 -1.72
N LEU A 95 -8.18 8.45 -2.80
CA LEU A 95 -8.37 9.90 -2.79
C LEU A 95 -9.62 10.33 -2.02
N GLN A 96 -10.69 9.54 -2.03
CA GLN A 96 -11.84 9.78 -1.12
C GLN A 96 -11.41 9.77 0.36
N ARG A 97 -10.41 8.97 0.74
CA ARG A 97 -9.89 9.03 2.12
C ARG A 97 -9.24 10.38 2.38
N TRP A 98 -8.43 10.87 1.44
CA TRP A 98 -7.77 12.17 1.51
C TRP A 98 -8.76 13.34 1.60
N GLU A 99 -9.81 13.34 0.78
CA GLU A 99 -10.84 14.39 0.74
C GLU A 99 -11.59 14.55 2.07
N HIS A 100 -11.78 13.44 2.80
CA HIS A 100 -12.43 13.41 4.11
C HIS A 100 -11.46 13.56 5.28
N ALA A 101 -10.21 13.97 5.03
CA ALA A 101 -9.20 14.18 6.05
C ALA A 101 -9.04 15.68 6.37
N ILE A 102 -8.74 16.00 7.62
CA ILE A 102 -8.51 17.34 8.15
C ILE A 102 -7.02 17.59 8.40
N PRO A 103 -6.54 18.84 8.50
CA PRO A 103 -5.17 19.13 8.94
C PRO A 103 -4.83 18.42 10.26
N ILE A 104 -3.56 18.09 10.48
CA ILE A 104 -3.16 17.27 11.64
C ILE A 104 -3.17 18.02 12.97
N ALA A 105 -3.19 19.36 12.97
CA ALA A 105 -3.13 20.18 14.19
C ALA A 105 -4.27 19.84 15.16
N GLY A 106 -3.93 19.55 16.42
CA GLY A 106 -4.88 19.17 17.46
C GLY A 106 -5.44 17.75 17.33
N THR A 107 -4.86 16.89 16.49
CA THR A 107 -5.36 15.53 16.22
C THR A 107 -4.43 14.44 16.75
N LEU A 108 -4.89 13.18 16.74
CA LEU A 108 -4.05 12.03 17.09
C LEU A 108 -2.84 11.86 16.15
N ALA A 109 -2.89 12.38 14.92
CA ALA A 109 -1.73 12.38 14.04
C ALA A 109 -0.62 13.32 14.53
N GLU A 110 -0.99 14.51 15.04
CA GLU A 110 -0.03 15.41 15.69
C GLU A 110 0.52 14.79 16.97
N THR A 111 -0.34 14.19 17.82
CA THR A 111 0.12 13.45 19.00
C THR A 111 1.10 12.33 18.64
N TYR A 112 0.81 11.58 17.58
CA TYR A 112 1.68 10.51 17.10
C TYR A 112 3.05 11.04 16.69
N LEU A 113 3.11 12.05 15.83
CA LEU A 113 4.38 12.65 15.39
C LEU A 113 5.15 13.23 16.59
N ALA A 114 4.48 13.97 17.48
CA ALA A 114 5.09 14.55 18.67
C ALA A 114 5.67 13.49 19.62
N SER A 115 5.01 12.34 19.77
CA SER A 115 5.52 11.21 20.57
C SER A 115 6.81 10.61 20.02
N ARG A 116 7.13 10.87 18.75
CA ARG A 116 8.37 10.49 18.07
C ARG A 116 9.37 11.65 17.96
N GLY A 117 9.12 12.77 18.65
CA GLY A 117 9.94 13.98 18.54
C GLY A 117 9.80 14.72 17.20
N LEU A 118 8.79 14.37 16.40
CA LEU A 118 8.58 14.91 15.05
C LEU A 118 7.48 15.98 15.05
N SER A 119 7.60 16.91 14.11
CA SER A 119 6.55 17.88 13.80
C SER A 119 6.41 18.07 12.30
N TYR A 120 5.23 18.46 11.85
CA TYR A 120 4.96 18.74 10.44
C TYR A 120 3.90 19.82 10.31
N SER A 121 4.16 20.82 9.47
CA SER A 121 3.27 21.98 9.25
C SER A 121 2.81 22.15 7.81
N GLY A 122 3.16 21.22 6.92
CA GLY A 122 2.72 21.25 5.52
C GLY A 122 1.39 20.56 5.29
N ASP A 123 0.97 20.50 4.03
CA ASP A 123 -0.35 20.00 3.63
C ASP A 123 -0.36 18.54 3.14
N ALA A 124 0.80 17.88 3.05
CA ALA A 124 0.90 16.52 2.51
C ALA A 124 0.45 15.43 3.47
N ILE A 125 0.27 15.76 4.76
CA ILE A 125 -0.21 14.85 5.80
C ILE A 125 -1.48 15.42 6.42
N ARG A 126 -2.50 14.57 6.56
CA ARG A 126 -3.81 14.90 7.15
C ARG A 126 -4.26 13.79 8.10
N PHE A 127 -5.33 14.03 8.83
CA PHE A 127 -5.94 13.07 9.76
C PHE A 127 -7.39 12.76 9.40
N ARG A 128 -7.78 11.48 9.49
CA ARG A 128 -9.15 11.02 9.34
C ARG A 128 -9.67 10.52 10.68
N GLU A 129 -10.64 11.24 11.23
CA GLU A 129 -11.22 10.93 12.55
C GLU A 129 -11.98 9.60 12.56
N ASN A 130 -12.76 9.33 11.49
CA ASN A 130 -13.66 8.17 11.40
C ASN A 130 -12.98 6.82 11.69
N ASP A 131 -11.71 6.68 11.30
CA ASP A 131 -10.92 5.47 11.50
C ASP A 131 -9.54 5.74 12.09
N ARG A 132 -9.39 6.89 12.79
CA ARG A 132 -8.15 7.33 13.46
C ARG A 132 -6.90 7.09 12.61
N THR A 133 -6.90 7.62 11.39
CA THR A 133 -5.83 7.35 10.43
C THR A 133 -5.11 8.65 10.08
N MET A 134 -3.78 8.69 10.29
CA MET A 134 -2.93 9.66 9.62
C MET A 134 -2.78 9.24 8.15
N VAL A 135 -3.17 10.10 7.23
CA VAL A 135 -3.07 9.86 5.79
C VAL A 135 -2.07 10.83 5.18
N ALA A 136 -1.16 10.32 4.36
CA ALA A 136 -0.25 11.13 3.58
C ALA A 136 -0.58 10.98 2.09
N LEU A 137 -0.69 12.09 1.38
CA LEU A 137 -1.03 12.10 -0.04
C LEU A 137 0.13 11.54 -0.86
N MET A 138 -0.17 10.53 -1.66
CA MET A 138 0.78 9.97 -2.62
C MET A 138 0.53 10.60 -3.98
N THR A 139 1.56 11.16 -4.57
CA THR A 139 1.55 11.70 -5.93
C THR A 139 2.61 11.02 -6.77
N ASP A 140 2.36 10.88 -8.08
CA ASP A 140 3.36 10.39 -9.02
C ASP A 140 4.61 11.27 -8.98
N VAL A 141 5.79 10.65 -8.93
CA VAL A 141 7.05 11.39 -8.84
C VAL A 141 7.30 12.30 -10.04
N VAL A 142 6.83 11.92 -11.23
CA VAL A 142 7.05 12.69 -12.47
C VAL A 142 5.88 13.63 -12.75
N THR A 143 4.65 13.13 -12.72
CA THR A 143 3.48 13.93 -13.15
C THR A 143 2.87 14.78 -12.04
N ASN A 144 3.24 14.53 -10.77
CA ASN A 144 2.61 15.08 -9.58
C ASN A 144 1.09 14.82 -9.50
N GLU A 145 0.57 13.85 -10.26
CA GLU A 145 -0.83 13.48 -10.19
C GLU A 145 -1.11 12.64 -8.92
N PRO A 146 -2.18 12.95 -8.15
CA PRO A 146 -2.56 12.13 -7.00
C PRO A 146 -2.84 10.68 -7.39
N CYS A 147 -2.11 9.75 -6.80
CA CYS A 147 -2.17 8.33 -7.14
C CYS A 147 -2.48 7.43 -5.94
N GLY A 148 -2.62 7.98 -4.73
CA GLY A 148 -2.94 7.17 -3.56
C GLY A 148 -2.85 7.90 -2.23
N VAL A 149 -2.93 7.13 -1.14
CA VAL A 149 -2.60 7.58 0.20
C VAL A 149 -1.82 6.52 0.97
N HIS A 150 -0.80 6.96 1.71
CA HIS A 150 -0.17 6.16 2.74
C HIS A 150 -0.96 6.33 4.03
N CYS A 151 -1.47 5.24 4.61
CA CYS A 151 -2.31 5.24 5.79
C CYS A 151 -1.54 4.68 6.99
N THR A 152 -1.33 5.50 8.03
CA THR A 152 -0.85 5.07 9.35
C THR A 152 -2.05 5.04 10.30
N TYR A 153 -2.51 3.85 10.67
CA TYR A 153 -3.65 3.64 11.56
C TYR A 153 -3.21 3.80 13.01
N LEU A 154 -3.96 4.56 13.78
CA LEU A 154 -3.67 4.89 15.18
C LEU A 154 -4.74 4.32 16.12
N ASP A 155 -4.32 3.96 17.32
CA ASP A 155 -5.23 3.62 18.41
C ASP A 155 -5.81 4.88 19.07
N ARG A 156 -6.46 4.72 20.23
CA ARG A 156 -7.09 5.84 20.95
C ARG A 156 -6.09 6.75 21.64
N ASP A 157 -4.87 6.26 21.87
CA ASP A 157 -3.80 6.96 22.56
C ASP A 157 -2.79 7.57 21.56
N GLY A 158 -3.10 7.50 20.26
CA GLY A 158 -2.27 8.04 19.19
C GLY A 158 -1.08 7.13 18.84
N GLN A 159 -1.08 5.87 19.29
CA GLN A 159 -0.02 4.92 18.97
C GLN A 159 -0.28 4.22 17.64
N LYS A 160 0.79 3.99 16.88
CA LYS A 160 0.74 3.32 15.57
C LYS A 160 0.37 1.85 15.72
N ILE A 161 -0.70 1.43 15.03
CA ILE A 161 -1.15 0.04 14.94
C ILE A 161 -0.53 -0.64 13.72
N GLU A 162 -0.75 -0.06 12.53
CA GLU A 162 -0.29 -0.63 11.26
C GLU A 162 -0.20 0.46 10.18
N ARG A 163 0.50 0.14 9.09
CA ARG A 163 0.60 1.00 7.90
C ARG A 163 0.05 0.27 6.67
N LYS A 164 -0.66 0.99 5.80
CA LYS A 164 -1.14 0.46 4.51
C LYS A 164 -1.05 1.50 3.42
N MET A 165 -0.59 1.08 2.25
CA MET A 165 -0.71 1.88 1.03
C MET A 165 -2.06 1.60 0.34
N ARG A 166 -2.71 2.66 -0.15
CA ARG A 166 -3.96 2.60 -0.92
C ARG A 166 -3.77 3.37 -2.21
N GLY A 167 -4.25 2.83 -3.33
CA GLY A 167 -4.01 3.39 -4.67
C GLY A 167 -2.84 2.69 -5.36
N ARG A 168 -2.11 3.43 -6.20
CA ARG A 168 -0.89 2.98 -6.89
C ARG A 168 0.34 3.41 -6.08
N ALA A 169 1.14 2.43 -5.66
CA ALA A 169 2.39 2.66 -4.94
C ALA A 169 3.63 2.81 -5.84
N LEU A 170 3.62 2.17 -7.01
CA LEU A 170 4.75 2.23 -7.94
C LEU A 170 4.97 3.67 -8.41
N GLY A 171 6.18 4.20 -8.20
CA GLY A 171 6.55 5.56 -8.62
C GLY A 171 5.91 6.69 -7.81
N ALA A 172 5.30 6.37 -6.67
CA ALA A 172 4.60 7.34 -5.82
C ALA A 172 5.52 7.89 -4.72
N VAL A 173 5.39 9.18 -4.42
CA VAL A 173 6.08 9.85 -3.31
C VAL A 173 5.09 10.65 -2.46
N VAL A 174 5.46 10.92 -1.21
CA VAL A 174 4.83 11.95 -0.38
C VAL A 174 5.71 13.19 -0.41
N ARG A 175 5.17 14.28 -0.95
CA ARG A 175 5.88 15.56 -1.08
C ARG A 175 5.80 16.35 0.23
N LEU A 176 6.69 16.05 1.18
CA LEU A 176 6.67 16.73 2.49
C LEU A 176 6.98 18.23 2.35
N SER A 177 7.85 18.59 1.40
CA SER A 177 8.03 19.94 0.86
C SER A 177 7.29 20.10 -0.47
N ALA A 178 6.69 21.26 -0.71
CA ALA A 178 5.96 21.54 -1.95
C ALA A 178 6.93 21.63 -3.14
N ASP A 179 6.46 21.33 -4.35
CA ASP A 179 7.27 21.45 -5.58
C ASP A 179 7.81 22.88 -5.76
N GLU A 180 7.09 23.88 -5.25
CA GLU A 180 7.48 25.31 -5.28
C GLU A 180 8.77 25.60 -4.49
N ASP A 181 9.00 24.82 -3.44
CA ASP A 181 10.18 24.92 -2.57
C ASP A 181 11.38 24.14 -3.14
N VAL A 182 11.14 23.29 -4.14
CA VAL A 182 12.18 22.49 -4.81
C VAL A 182 12.81 23.33 -5.92
N HIS A 183 14.02 23.81 -5.64
CA HIS A 183 14.85 24.51 -6.62
C HIS A 183 15.90 23.55 -7.20
N HIS A 184 17.18 23.75 -6.88
CA HIS A 184 18.28 22.96 -7.43
C HIS A 184 18.59 21.68 -6.63
N GLY A 185 18.15 21.60 -5.37
CA GLY A 185 18.45 20.49 -4.47
C GLY A 185 17.18 19.82 -3.96
N LEU A 186 17.22 18.50 -3.79
CA LEU A 186 16.14 17.71 -3.20
C LEU A 186 16.69 16.63 -2.27
N GLY A 187 16.09 16.51 -1.09
CA GLY A 187 16.25 15.35 -0.22
C GLY A 187 15.22 14.27 -0.56
N ILE A 188 15.61 13.00 -0.48
CA ILE A 188 14.67 11.87 -0.47
C ILE A 188 14.99 10.89 0.65
N GLY A 189 13.97 10.21 1.17
CA GLY A 189 14.15 9.12 2.13
C GLY A 189 13.05 8.06 2.01
N GLU A 190 13.22 6.92 2.66
CA GLU A 190 12.25 5.82 2.58
C GLU A 190 10.96 6.13 3.36
N GLY A 191 11.06 6.47 4.64
CA GLY A 191 9.92 6.71 5.52
C GLY A 191 9.50 8.18 5.60
N ILE A 192 8.21 8.42 5.88
CA ILE A 192 7.71 9.75 6.24
C ILE A 192 8.38 10.21 7.53
N GLU A 193 8.38 9.35 8.55
CA GLU A 193 8.99 9.63 9.85
C GLU A 193 10.50 9.87 9.71
N THR A 194 11.20 9.02 8.94
CA THR A 194 12.62 9.17 8.62
C THR A 194 12.90 10.54 7.99
N CYS A 195 12.15 10.94 6.96
CA CYS A 195 12.35 12.23 6.29
C CYS A 195 12.14 13.40 7.25
N LEU A 196 11.08 13.36 8.07
CA LEU A 196 10.81 14.42 9.06
C LEU A 196 11.92 14.52 10.11
N ALA A 197 12.53 13.40 10.51
CA ALA A 197 13.59 13.37 11.52
C ALA A 197 14.90 14.04 11.04
N THR A 198 15.13 14.12 9.72
CA THR A 198 16.37 14.68 9.16
C THR A 198 16.53 16.19 9.40
N GLY A 199 15.42 16.91 9.57
CA GLY A 199 15.40 18.38 9.53
C GLY A 199 15.78 18.98 8.16
N PHE A 200 15.97 18.16 7.13
CA PHE A 200 16.36 18.59 5.79
C PHE A 200 15.14 19.07 5.00
N ALA A 201 15.30 20.15 4.24
CA ALA A 201 14.29 20.65 3.33
C ALA A 201 14.97 21.28 2.09
N PRO A 202 14.38 21.13 0.89
CA PRO A 202 13.15 20.41 0.60
C PRO A 202 13.34 18.88 0.59
N ILE A 203 12.33 18.11 1.03
CA ILE A 203 12.42 16.64 1.14
C ILE A 203 11.14 15.92 0.74
N TRP A 204 11.26 14.78 0.06
CA TRP A 204 10.15 13.88 -0.29
C TRP A 204 10.37 12.47 0.27
N ALA A 205 9.28 11.80 0.71
CA ALA A 205 9.33 10.42 1.17
C ALA A 205 8.92 9.44 0.06
N CYS A 206 9.75 8.44 -0.22
CA CYS A 206 9.58 7.45 -1.29
C CYS A 206 8.76 6.22 -0.88
N LEU A 207 8.49 6.03 0.42
CA LEU A 207 7.64 4.98 1.01
C LEU A 207 8.15 3.54 0.92
N SER A 208 9.22 3.27 0.15
CA SER A 208 9.89 1.98 0.12
C SER A 208 11.29 2.08 -0.49
N ALA A 209 12.18 1.15 -0.12
CA ALA A 209 13.47 0.96 -0.78
C ALA A 209 13.34 0.76 -2.30
N GLY A 210 12.29 0.07 -2.75
CA GLY A 210 12.03 -0.12 -4.18
C GLY A 210 11.77 1.19 -4.93
N THR A 211 10.99 2.10 -4.33
CA THR A 211 10.75 3.43 -4.90
C THR A 211 12.01 4.29 -4.85
N VAL A 212 12.80 4.25 -3.77
CA VAL A 212 14.11 4.94 -3.70
C VAL A 212 15.01 4.47 -4.84
N ALA A 213 15.16 3.15 -5.00
CA ALA A 213 15.98 2.56 -6.05
C ALA A 213 15.54 2.97 -7.46
N ALA A 214 14.23 3.14 -7.68
CA ALA A 214 13.63 3.50 -8.95
C ALA A 214 13.42 5.01 -9.15
N PHE A 215 13.81 5.86 -8.18
CA PHE A 215 13.59 7.30 -8.26
C PHE A 215 14.27 7.87 -9.52
N PRO A 216 13.51 8.55 -10.41
CA PRO A 216 14.03 9.02 -11.68
C PRO A 216 14.90 10.26 -11.51
N VAL A 217 15.71 10.55 -12.52
CA VAL A 217 16.37 11.86 -12.64
C VAL A 217 15.32 12.88 -13.05
N LEU A 218 15.16 13.94 -12.26
CA LEU A 218 14.16 14.98 -12.49
C LEU A 218 14.83 16.22 -13.10
N GLY A 219 14.19 16.79 -14.11
CA GLY A 219 14.65 18.05 -14.71
C GLY A 219 14.58 19.20 -13.71
N GLY A 220 15.60 20.06 -13.68
CA GLY A 220 15.69 21.22 -12.79
C GLY A 220 16.38 20.95 -11.45
N ILE A 221 16.53 19.67 -11.06
CA ILE A 221 17.27 19.27 -9.88
C ILE A 221 18.71 18.92 -10.29
N GLU A 222 19.66 19.52 -9.59
CA GLU A 222 21.11 19.37 -9.81
C GLU A 222 21.78 18.55 -8.71
N CYS A 223 21.24 18.57 -7.48
CA CYS A 223 21.78 17.88 -6.32
C CYS A 223 20.70 17.00 -5.64
N LEU A 224 20.98 15.71 -5.44
CA LEU A 224 20.10 14.80 -4.70
C LEU A 224 20.78 14.33 -3.41
N THR A 225 20.14 14.52 -2.27
CA THR A 225 20.56 13.93 -0.99
C THR A 225 19.64 12.76 -0.65
N ILE A 226 20.20 11.56 -0.50
CA ILE A 226 19.46 10.33 -0.21
C ILE A 226 19.70 9.94 1.25
N PHE A 227 18.65 10.07 2.07
CA PHE A 227 18.62 9.60 3.45
C PHE A 227 18.21 8.12 3.46
N ALA A 228 19.20 7.25 3.57
CA ALA A 228 19.02 5.81 3.51
C ALA A 228 18.89 5.22 4.92
N ASP A 229 17.93 4.31 5.11
CA ASP A 229 17.90 3.46 6.28
C ASP A 229 19.16 2.56 6.27
N ARG A 230 19.81 2.39 7.43
CA ARG A 230 21.08 1.65 7.54
C ARG A 230 20.89 0.14 7.59
N ASP A 231 20.17 -0.39 6.60
CA ASP A 231 20.05 -1.80 6.32
C ASP A 231 20.51 -2.15 4.89
N HIS A 232 20.57 -3.45 4.57
CA HIS A 232 21.03 -3.90 3.26
C HIS A 232 20.12 -3.43 2.11
N ALA A 233 18.81 -3.36 2.33
CA ALA A 233 17.85 -2.98 1.29
C ALA A 233 17.91 -1.47 1.01
N GLY A 234 17.88 -0.64 2.06
CA GLY A 234 17.98 0.81 2.01
C GLY A 234 19.30 1.26 1.38
N MET A 235 20.43 0.70 1.82
CA MET A 235 21.73 1.03 1.23
C MET A 235 21.86 0.58 -0.23
N SER A 236 21.36 -0.61 -0.57
CA SER A 236 21.37 -1.07 -1.98
C SER A 236 20.52 -0.17 -2.87
N ALA A 237 19.34 0.23 -2.40
CA ALA A 237 18.45 1.14 -3.09
C ALA A 237 19.06 2.54 -3.30
N ALA A 238 19.64 3.11 -2.23
CA ALA A 238 20.31 4.40 -2.29
C ALA A 238 21.48 4.39 -3.27
N ASN A 239 22.30 3.34 -3.26
CA ASN A 239 23.40 3.18 -4.22
C ASN A 239 22.90 3.06 -5.66
N ALA A 240 21.83 2.29 -5.91
CA ALA A 240 21.26 2.16 -7.25
C ALA A 240 20.71 3.49 -7.77
N CYS A 241 20.04 4.26 -6.90
CA CYS A 241 19.53 5.58 -7.21
C CYS A 241 20.68 6.58 -7.44
N GLY A 242 21.64 6.63 -6.53
CA GLY A 242 22.78 7.54 -6.63
C GLY A 242 23.62 7.27 -7.88
N ARG A 243 23.83 6.02 -8.24
CA ARG A 243 24.49 5.68 -9.50
C ARG A 243 23.76 6.26 -10.72
N ARG A 244 22.43 6.16 -10.77
CA ARG A 244 21.62 6.70 -11.87
C ARG A 244 21.75 8.22 -11.97
N TRP A 245 21.71 8.92 -10.85
CA TRP A 245 21.86 10.38 -10.80
C TRP A 245 23.27 10.82 -11.19
N TYR A 246 24.29 10.14 -10.67
CA TYR A 246 25.69 10.36 -11.04
C TYR A 246 25.94 10.14 -12.54
N GLU A 247 25.42 9.06 -13.12
CA GLU A 247 25.52 8.77 -14.56
C GLU A 247 24.79 9.82 -15.43
N ALA A 248 23.87 10.60 -14.85
CA ALA A 248 23.20 11.73 -15.49
C ALA A 248 23.89 13.08 -15.24
N ASP A 249 25.13 13.07 -14.76
CA ASP A 249 25.94 14.27 -14.46
C ASP A 249 25.31 15.17 -13.37
N LYS A 250 24.69 14.53 -12.36
CA LYS A 250 24.11 15.19 -11.19
C LYS A 250 24.92 14.92 -9.94
N GLU A 251 24.92 15.88 -9.01
CA GLU A 251 25.50 15.70 -7.70
C GLU A 251 24.59 14.80 -6.86
N VAL A 252 25.19 13.83 -6.16
CA VAL A 252 24.46 12.95 -5.26
C VAL A 252 25.24 12.66 -4.00
N GLU A 253 24.55 12.74 -2.87
CA GLU A 253 25.06 12.40 -1.55
C GLU A 253 24.16 11.33 -0.93
N ILE A 254 24.76 10.30 -0.32
CA ILE A 254 24.04 9.28 0.43
C ILE A 254 24.39 9.46 1.91
N VAL A 255 23.38 9.74 2.72
CA VAL A 255 23.51 9.94 4.16
C VAL A 255 22.81 8.78 4.87
N ALA A 256 23.48 8.16 5.83
CA ALA A 256 22.93 7.10 6.67
C ALA A 256 23.30 7.34 8.14
N PRO A 257 22.45 6.91 9.10
CA PRO A 257 22.71 7.01 10.54
C PRO A 257 24.05 6.38 10.92
N SER A 258 24.67 6.83 12.02
CA SER A 258 26.03 6.43 12.38
C SER A 258 26.12 5.02 13.00
N GLU A 259 25.00 4.49 13.51
CA GLU A 259 24.89 3.17 14.10
C GLU A 259 24.19 2.15 13.19
N ILE A 260 24.69 0.90 13.17
CA ILE A 260 24.11 -0.18 12.36
C ILE A 260 22.74 -0.58 12.95
N GLY A 261 21.66 -0.39 12.18
CA GLY A 261 20.30 -0.78 12.57
C GLY A 261 19.48 0.31 13.27
N ALA A 262 20.05 1.52 13.47
CA ALA A 262 19.27 2.70 13.83
C ALA A 262 18.64 3.29 12.56
N ASP A 263 17.34 3.62 12.62
CA ASP A 263 16.73 4.52 11.64
C ASP A 263 16.83 5.98 12.14
N PHE A 264 16.73 6.97 11.24
CA PHE A 264 16.79 8.39 11.65
C PHE A 264 15.71 8.77 12.67
N ALA A 265 14.61 8.01 12.73
CA ALA A 265 13.52 8.26 13.68
C ALA A 265 13.80 7.69 15.08
N ASP A 266 14.75 6.78 15.23
CA ASP A 266 15.20 6.21 16.50
C ASP A 266 16.36 7.02 17.11
N GLU A 267 17.21 7.67 16.30
CA GLU A 267 18.28 8.56 16.82
C GLU A 267 17.71 9.80 17.56
N MET A 268 16.49 10.24 17.25
CA MET A 268 15.81 11.34 17.97
C MET A 268 15.20 10.95 19.33
N GLU A 269 15.03 9.65 19.65
CA GLU A 269 14.52 9.22 20.97
C GLU A 269 15.56 9.36 22.09
N VAL A 270 16.82 9.64 21.75
CA VAL A 270 17.97 9.63 22.69
C VAL A 270 18.54 11.03 22.96
N ALA A 271 18.03 12.09 22.31
CA ALA A 271 18.55 13.46 22.42
C ALA A 271 17.73 14.37 23.35
#